data_AF-A0A535XTK1-F1
#
_entry.id   AF-A0A535XTK1-F1
#
_cell.length_a   1.000
_cell.length_b   1.000
_cell.length_c   1.000
_cell.angle_alpha   90.00
_cell.angle_beta   90.00
_cell.angle_gamma   90.00
#
_symmetry.space_group_name_H-M   'P 1'
#
loop_
_entity.id
_entity.type
_entity.pdbx_description
1 polymer ?
#
loop_
_entity_poly.entity_id
_entity_poly.type
_entity_poly.pdbx_seq_one_letter_code
_entity_poly.pdbx_strand_id
1 'polypeptide(L)'
;MIDGVAWLEDQGVFVPVTTVVDYHSRWVSESAFPTLRVGQVSGPLSIAFRNAGSQSWIRGTLGQEARLAVNQDNAQWAALGVNWLSANRVAPQTEATVTPGGVGTFTFQVRAPMTPGLYAIHLRPVIDAVTWMEDEGVFLYINVTN
;
A
#
# COMPACT_ATOMS: atom_id res chain seq x y z
N MET A 1 2.85 6.61 -66.53
CA MET A 1 4.17 7.06 -66.05
C MET A 1 3.90 8.34 -65.28
N ILE A 2 4.11 8.29 -63.95
CA ILE A 2 4.23 9.40 -62.98
C ILE A 2 2.91 10.17 -62.70
N ASP A 3 2.22 10.03 -61.56
CA ASP A 3 2.61 10.12 -60.12
C ASP A 3 2.63 11.56 -59.59
N GLY A 4 2.04 11.77 -58.41
CA GLY A 4 2.19 12.98 -57.60
C GLY A 4 0.91 13.79 -57.40
N VAL A 5 0.12 13.44 -56.38
CA VAL A 5 0.02 14.18 -55.11
C VAL A 5 -0.93 13.37 -54.22
N ALA A 6 -0.37 12.47 -53.43
CA ALA A 6 -1.03 11.96 -52.24
C ALA A 6 -0.82 12.99 -51.14
N TRP A 7 -1.91 13.53 -50.62
CA TRP A 7 -1.87 14.35 -49.41
C TRP A 7 -1.28 13.49 -48.28
N LEU A 8 -0.15 13.93 -47.73
CA LEU A 8 0.34 13.43 -46.46
C LEU A 8 -0.58 14.04 -45.40
N GLU A 9 -1.64 13.32 -45.04
CA GLU A 9 -2.23 13.54 -43.73
C GLU A 9 -1.14 13.15 -42.73
N ASP A 10 -0.51 14.16 -42.13
CA ASP A 10 0.19 14.05 -40.87
C ASP A 10 -0.84 13.59 -39.82
N GLN A 11 -1.14 12.29 -39.85
CA GLN A 11 -1.70 11.62 -38.70
C GLN A 11 -0.53 11.49 -37.75
N GLY A 12 -0.25 12.59 -37.03
CA GLY A 12 0.63 12.59 -35.87
C GLY A 12 0.16 11.47 -34.97
N VAL A 13 0.83 10.32 -35.07
CA VAL A 13 0.65 9.22 -34.14
C VAL A 13 1.24 9.75 -32.84
N PHE A 14 0.40 10.41 -32.05
CA PHE A 14 0.62 10.52 -30.63
C PHE A 14 0.53 9.08 -30.11
N VAL A 15 1.68 8.40 -30.03
CA VAL A 15 1.82 7.33 -29.06
C VAL A 15 1.85 8.08 -27.73
N PRO A 16 0.78 8.08 -26.91
CA PRO A 16 0.97 8.46 -25.53
C PRO A 16 1.97 7.45 -24.98
N VAL A 17 3.23 7.87 -24.83
CA VAL A 17 4.10 7.26 -23.84
C VAL A 17 3.51 7.69 -22.50
N THR A 18 2.41 7.06 -22.10
CA THR A 18 2.12 6.92 -20.69
C THR A 18 3.29 6.12 -20.16
N THR A 19 4.23 6.80 -19.49
CA THR A 19 5.16 6.11 -18.61
C THR A 19 4.30 5.43 -17.55
N VAL A 20 3.84 4.21 -17.83
CA VAL A 20 3.10 3.41 -16.85
C VAL A 20 4.08 3.17 -15.72
N VAL A 21 3.83 3.83 -14.59
CA VAL A 21 4.62 3.63 -13.39
C VAL A 21 4.25 2.24 -12.88
N ASP A 22 5.10 1.27 -13.16
CA ASP A 22 4.85 -0.16 -12.99
C ASP A 22 5.16 -0.60 -11.55
N TYR A 23 4.33 -0.10 -10.62
CA TYR A 23 4.35 -0.47 -9.22
C TYR A 23 3.26 -1.51 -8.94
N HIS A 24 3.69 -2.71 -8.58
CA HIS A 24 2.82 -3.84 -8.28
C HIS A 24 3.28 -4.54 -7.01
N SER A 25 2.34 -5.07 -6.25
CA SER A 25 2.58 -5.80 -5.01
C SER A 25 1.86 -7.15 -5.00
N ARG A 26 2.44 -8.12 -4.32
CA ARG A 26 1.81 -9.40 -3.98
C ARG A 26 1.98 -9.70 -2.51
N TRP A 27 0.92 -10.04 -1.82
CA TRP A 27 0.91 -10.44 -0.43
C TRP A 27 1.79 -11.68 -0.23
N VAL A 28 2.53 -11.67 0.87
CA VAL A 28 3.45 -12.76 1.24
C VAL A 28 3.04 -13.36 2.58
N SER A 29 2.88 -12.53 3.60
CA SER A 29 2.55 -12.97 4.95
C SER A 29 2.04 -11.83 5.83
N GLU A 30 1.42 -12.18 6.95
CA GLU A 30 1.10 -11.26 8.03
C GLU A 30 1.28 -11.93 9.39
N SER A 31 1.50 -11.12 10.43
CA SER A 31 1.51 -11.56 11.81
C SER A 31 0.15 -12.12 12.25
N ALA A 32 0.13 -12.96 13.27
CA ALA A 32 -1.11 -13.45 13.86
C ALA A 32 -2.01 -12.29 14.36
N PHE A 33 -3.32 -12.45 14.20
CA PHE A 33 -4.29 -11.45 14.64
C PHE A 33 -4.28 -11.28 16.17
N PRO A 34 -4.15 -10.05 16.68
CA PRO A 34 -4.08 -9.83 18.11
C PRO A 34 -5.46 -10.01 18.79
N THR A 35 -5.43 -10.62 19.99
CA THR A 35 -6.50 -10.48 20.97
C THR A 35 -6.04 -9.52 22.06
N LEU A 36 -6.78 -8.43 22.27
CA LEU A 36 -6.41 -7.33 23.15
C LEU A 36 -7.52 -7.06 24.16
N ARG A 37 -7.16 -6.65 25.37
CA ARG A 37 -8.12 -6.05 26.29
C ARG A 37 -8.48 -4.63 25.85
N VAL A 38 -9.64 -4.12 26.26
CA VAL A 38 -10.04 -2.73 26.01
C VAL A 38 -8.92 -1.74 26.35
N GLY A 39 -8.61 -0.83 25.43
CA GLY A 39 -7.55 0.17 25.60
C GLY A 39 -6.10 -0.33 25.51
N GLN A 40 -5.86 -1.65 25.45
CA GLN A 40 -4.53 -2.25 25.36
C GLN A 40 -3.86 -1.93 24.02
N VAL A 41 -2.55 -1.68 24.04
CA VAL A 41 -1.72 -1.56 22.84
C VAL A 41 -1.17 -2.94 22.45
N SER A 42 -1.21 -3.26 21.16
CA SER A 42 -0.67 -4.51 20.63
C SER A 42 0.86 -4.56 20.74
N GLY A 43 1.43 -5.78 20.67
CA GLY A 43 2.81 -5.93 20.22
C GLY A 43 2.97 -5.45 18.76
N PRO A 44 4.21 -5.42 18.23
CA PRO A 44 4.43 -5.11 16.82
C PRO A 44 3.70 -6.13 15.93
N LEU A 45 2.90 -5.61 15.01
CA LEU A 45 2.24 -6.35 13.94
C LEU A 45 3.00 -6.11 12.65
N SER A 46 3.00 -7.11 11.76
CA SER A 46 3.70 -7.01 10.48
C SER A 46 2.86 -7.56 9.33
N ILE A 47 2.97 -6.91 8.18
CA ILE A 47 2.47 -7.43 6.90
C ILE A 47 3.61 -7.29 5.89
N ALA A 48 3.83 -8.33 5.09
CA ALA A 48 4.86 -8.38 4.07
C ALA A 48 4.25 -8.51 2.67
N PHE A 49 4.77 -7.71 1.74
CA PHE A 49 4.42 -7.77 0.33
C PHE A 49 5.67 -7.90 -0.52
N ARG A 50 5.61 -8.73 -1.55
CA ARG A 50 6.61 -8.82 -2.61
C ARG A 50 6.37 -7.72 -3.64
N ASN A 51 7.43 -7.04 -4.05
CA ASN A 51 7.40 -6.17 -5.21
C ASN A 51 7.26 -7.04 -6.47
N ALA A 52 6.10 -6.96 -7.11
CA ALA A 52 5.78 -7.69 -8.34
C ALA A 52 5.90 -6.81 -9.60
N GLY A 53 6.25 -5.53 -9.43
CA GLY A 53 6.47 -4.60 -10.52
C GLY A 53 7.94 -4.51 -10.91
N SER A 54 8.24 -3.64 -11.87
CA SER A 54 9.58 -3.36 -12.37
C SER A 54 10.26 -2.18 -11.68
N GLN A 55 9.51 -1.35 -10.94
CA GLN A 55 10.06 -0.22 -10.18
C GLN A 55 10.40 -0.62 -8.74
N SER A 56 11.59 -0.24 -8.27
CA SER A 56 11.98 -0.43 -6.86
C SER A 56 11.18 0.49 -5.94
N TRP A 57 10.81 0.00 -4.76
CA TRP A 57 10.25 0.84 -3.70
C TRP A 57 11.38 1.40 -2.84
N ILE A 58 11.52 2.72 -2.75
CA ILE A 58 12.64 3.38 -2.08
C ILE A 58 12.11 4.22 -0.92
N ARG A 59 12.47 3.84 0.30
CA ARG A 59 12.05 4.50 1.53
C ARG A 59 12.63 5.91 1.60
N GLY A 60 11.81 6.89 1.97
CA GLY A 60 12.17 8.30 2.03
C GLY A 60 12.21 9.01 0.68
N THR A 61 11.93 8.33 -0.43
CA THR A 61 11.89 8.95 -1.76
C THR A 61 10.45 9.19 -2.21
N LEU A 62 10.11 10.46 -2.44
CA LEU A 62 8.79 10.87 -2.90
C LEU A 62 8.44 10.16 -4.23
N GLY A 63 7.25 9.55 -4.27
CA GLY A 63 6.77 8.80 -5.42
C GLY A 63 7.44 7.45 -5.65
N GLN A 64 8.26 6.98 -4.71
CA GLN A 64 8.84 5.63 -4.73
C GLN A 64 8.71 4.89 -3.40
N GLU A 65 8.44 5.58 -2.29
CA GLU A 65 8.20 4.95 -1.00
C GLU A 65 6.85 4.21 -0.97
N ALA A 66 6.90 2.91 -0.69
CA ALA A 66 5.69 2.17 -0.36
C ALA A 66 5.29 2.44 1.09
N ARG A 67 3.99 2.66 1.28
CA ARG A 67 3.33 2.75 2.58
C ARG A 67 2.17 1.77 2.63
N LEU A 68 1.94 1.22 3.82
CA LEU A 68 0.71 0.50 4.10
C LEU A 68 -0.36 1.50 4.51
N ALA A 69 -1.53 1.44 3.88
CA ALA A 69 -2.61 2.36 4.12
C ALA A 69 -3.94 1.64 4.33
N VAL A 70 -4.86 2.30 5.01
CA VAL A 70 -6.25 1.85 5.07
C VAL A 70 -6.89 2.05 3.70
N ASN A 71 -7.49 1.00 3.15
CA ASN A 71 -8.04 1.02 1.80
C ASN A 71 -9.01 2.20 1.59
N GLN A 72 -9.00 2.76 0.38
CA GLN A 72 -9.78 3.96 0.01
C GLN A 72 -9.53 5.19 0.89
N ASP A 73 -8.35 5.28 1.51
CA ASP A 73 -7.99 6.40 2.39
C ASP A 73 -8.94 6.59 3.59
N ASN A 74 -9.64 5.53 4.01
CA ASN A 74 -10.62 5.61 5.08
C ASN A 74 -9.98 5.92 6.45
N ALA A 75 -10.32 7.09 7.01
CA ALA A 75 -9.78 7.58 8.27
C ALA A 75 -10.54 7.11 9.53
N GLN A 76 -11.61 6.30 9.40
CA GLN A 76 -12.43 5.87 10.55
C GLN A 76 -11.63 5.11 11.62
N TRP A 77 -10.52 4.49 11.24
CA TRP A 77 -9.66 3.70 12.12
C TRP A 77 -8.51 4.50 12.75
N ALA A 78 -8.41 5.80 12.49
CA ALA A 78 -7.28 6.63 12.95
C ALA A 78 -7.06 6.55 14.47
N ALA A 79 -8.14 6.45 15.26
CA ALA A 79 -8.08 6.34 16.71
C ALA A 79 -7.43 5.04 17.22
N LEU A 80 -7.33 4.02 16.37
CA LEU A 80 -6.66 2.75 16.68
C LEU A 80 -5.15 2.84 16.45
N GLY A 81 -4.69 3.85 15.70
CA GLY A 81 -3.29 3.96 15.33
C GLY A 81 -2.38 4.28 16.51
N VAL A 82 -1.28 3.55 16.63
CA VAL A 82 -0.19 3.88 17.53
C VAL A 82 1.00 4.30 16.68
N ASN A 83 1.32 5.61 16.70
CA ASN A 83 2.38 6.21 15.89
C ASN A 83 2.26 5.96 14.38
N TRP A 84 1.02 5.88 13.87
CA TRP A 84 0.78 5.84 12.43
C TRP A 84 1.29 7.13 11.77
N LEU A 85 1.71 7.02 10.50
CA LEU A 85 2.21 8.17 9.73
C LEU A 85 1.14 9.26 9.54
N SER A 86 -0.12 8.85 9.40
CA SER A 86 -1.28 9.73 9.34
C SER A 86 -2.56 8.95 9.70
N ALA A 87 -3.72 9.60 9.63
CA ALA A 87 -5.02 8.98 9.94
C ALA A 87 -5.33 7.70 9.13
N ASN A 88 -4.73 7.54 7.95
CA ASN A 88 -4.95 6.42 7.05
C ASN A 88 -3.64 5.82 6.48
N ARG A 89 -2.47 6.32 6.90
CA ARG A 89 -1.14 5.77 6.55
C ARG A 89 -0.58 5.09 7.79
N VAL A 90 -0.56 3.76 7.77
CA VAL A 90 -0.24 2.93 8.93
C VAL A 90 1.26 2.92 9.18
N ALA A 91 2.05 2.51 8.19
CA ALA A 91 3.50 2.42 8.29
C ALA A 91 4.17 2.56 6.92
N PRO A 92 5.41 3.06 6.85
CA PRO A 92 6.25 2.92 5.68
C PRO A 92 6.79 1.48 5.59
N GLN A 93 7.30 1.10 4.43
CA GLN A 93 8.19 -0.06 4.32
C GLN A 93 9.38 0.07 5.29
N THR A 94 9.88 -1.05 5.78
CA THR A 94 11.01 -1.11 6.73
C THR A 94 12.33 -1.06 5.99
N GLU A 95 12.40 -1.71 4.84
CA GLU A 95 13.58 -1.82 3.99
C GLU A 95 13.88 -0.49 3.30
N ALA A 96 15.17 -0.13 3.22
CA ALA A 96 15.59 1.07 2.49
C ALA A 96 15.21 1.01 1.01
N THR A 97 15.37 -0.17 0.39
CA THR A 97 15.03 -0.44 -1.00
C THR A 97 14.43 -1.83 -1.14
N VAL A 98 13.30 -1.94 -1.83
CA VAL A 98 12.68 -3.20 -2.23
C VAL A 98 12.73 -3.29 -3.74
N THR A 99 13.71 -4.04 -4.26
CA THR A 99 13.86 -4.25 -5.71
C THR A 99 12.74 -5.13 -6.27
N PRO A 100 12.52 -5.15 -7.60
CA PRO A 100 11.65 -6.12 -8.24
C PRO A 100 11.91 -7.55 -7.74
N GLY A 101 10.86 -8.24 -7.35
CA GLY A 101 10.90 -9.58 -6.76
C GLY A 101 11.33 -9.63 -5.28
N GLY A 102 11.79 -8.53 -4.70
CA GLY A 102 12.11 -8.38 -3.27
C GLY A 102 10.87 -8.25 -2.39
N VAL A 103 11.03 -8.35 -1.07
CA VAL A 103 9.94 -8.26 -0.10
C VAL A 103 10.09 -6.99 0.74
N GLY A 104 9.01 -6.22 0.84
CA GLY A 104 8.86 -5.08 1.73
C GLY A 104 7.98 -5.43 2.93
N THR A 105 8.42 -5.06 4.12
CA THR A 105 7.75 -5.33 5.39
C THR A 105 7.22 -4.05 6.01
N PHE A 106 5.98 -4.05 6.45
CA PHE A 106 5.33 -2.94 7.12
C PHE A 106 5.07 -3.31 8.57
N THR A 107 5.73 -2.64 9.51
CA THR A 107 5.60 -2.90 10.95
C THR A 107 4.88 -1.76 11.63
N PHE A 108 3.85 -2.08 12.41
CA PHE A 108 3.02 -1.09 13.09
C PHE A 108 2.40 -1.64 14.37
N GLN A 109 1.74 -0.76 15.12
CA GLN A 109 0.99 -1.14 16.32
C GLN A 109 -0.41 -0.53 16.27
N VAL A 110 -1.32 -1.13 17.04
CA VAL A 110 -2.68 -0.65 17.22
C VAL A 110 -3.06 -0.59 18.70
N ARG A 111 -4.01 0.28 19.03
CA ARG A 111 -4.66 0.34 20.34
C ARG A 111 -6.08 -0.19 20.20
N ALA A 112 -6.45 -1.11 21.10
CA ALA A 112 -7.81 -1.61 21.18
C ALA A 112 -8.80 -0.49 21.56
N PRO A 113 -9.96 -0.40 20.88
CA PRO A 113 -11.07 0.44 21.29
C PRO A 113 -11.58 0.09 22.70
N MET A 114 -12.42 0.96 23.24
CA MET A 114 -13.07 0.77 24.56
C MET A 114 -14.27 -0.18 24.51
N THR A 115 -14.74 -0.55 23.32
CA THR A 115 -15.87 -1.45 23.13
C THR A 115 -15.36 -2.83 22.70
N PRO A 116 -15.64 -3.90 23.46
CA PRO A 116 -15.34 -5.26 23.03
C PRO A 116 -16.01 -5.61 21.69
N GLY A 117 -15.35 -6.46 20.91
CA GLY A 117 -15.82 -6.84 19.58
C GLY A 117 -14.70 -7.23 18.62
N LEU A 118 -15.09 -7.69 17.44
CA LEU A 118 -14.17 -7.98 16.35
C LEU A 118 -14.12 -6.78 15.38
N TYR A 119 -12.92 -6.26 15.16
CA TYR A 119 -12.66 -5.15 14.26
C TYR A 119 -11.85 -5.64 13.07
N ALA A 120 -12.22 -5.23 11.86
CA ALA A 120 -11.54 -5.59 10.62
C ALA A 120 -11.10 -4.33 9.88
N ILE A 121 -9.79 -4.18 9.69
CA ILE A 121 -9.20 -3.03 9.00
C ILE A 121 -8.65 -3.52 7.66
N HIS A 122 -9.21 -3.03 6.54
CA HIS A 122 -8.71 -3.35 5.20
C HIS A 122 -7.43 -2.56 4.93
N LEU A 123 -6.32 -3.27 4.70
CA LEU A 123 -5.02 -2.68 4.48
C LEU A 123 -4.55 -2.97 3.06
N ARG A 124 -3.95 -1.96 2.43
CA ARG A 124 -3.50 -2.04 1.05
C ARG A 124 -2.23 -1.21 0.86
N PRO A 125 -1.22 -1.71 0.14
CA PRO A 125 -0.04 -0.92 -0.18
C PRO A 125 -0.33 0.21 -1.17
N VAL A 126 0.34 1.34 -0.97
CA VAL A 126 0.29 2.51 -1.85
C VAL A 126 1.70 3.05 -2.03
N ILE A 127 2.05 3.41 -3.26
CA ILE A 127 3.19 4.31 -3.49
C ILE A 127 2.66 5.72 -3.32
N ASP A 128 3.12 6.38 -2.27
CA ASP A 128 2.55 7.64 -1.82
C ASP A 128 2.57 8.71 -2.94
N ALA A 129 1.44 9.40 -3.11
CA ALA A 129 1.19 10.38 -4.17
C ALA A 129 1.28 9.87 -5.62
N VAL A 130 1.39 8.55 -5.85
CA VAL A 130 1.49 7.96 -7.20
C VAL A 130 0.33 7.01 -7.48
N THR A 131 0.27 5.87 -6.79
CA THR A 131 -0.75 4.85 -7.08
C THR A 131 -0.94 3.86 -5.95
N TRP A 132 -2.18 3.38 -5.81
CA TRP A 132 -2.46 2.18 -5.03
C TRP A 132 -1.96 0.95 -5.80
N MET A 133 -1.25 0.05 -5.12
CA MET A 133 -0.90 -1.26 -5.68
C MET A 133 -2.08 -2.22 -5.53
N GLU A 134 -1.97 -3.49 -5.90
CA GLU A 134 -3.08 -4.44 -5.90
C GLU A 134 -3.82 -4.54 -4.56
N ASP A 135 -5.15 -4.69 -4.64
CA ASP A 135 -5.97 -5.07 -3.51
C ASP A 135 -6.09 -6.59 -3.47
N GLU A 136 -5.32 -7.22 -2.59
CA GLU A 136 -5.39 -8.68 -2.38
C GLU A 136 -6.28 -9.07 -1.19
N GLY A 137 -7.15 -8.16 -0.74
CA GLY A 137 -8.12 -8.45 0.32
C GLY A 137 -7.46 -8.68 1.68
N VAL A 138 -6.39 -7.93 1.99
CA VAL A 138 -5.64 -8.08 3.23
C VAL A 138 -6.35 -7.33 4.36
N PHE A 139 -6.69 -8.03 5.43
CA PHE A 139 -7.37 -7.46 6.59
C PHE A 139 -6.60 -7.72 7.87
N LEU A 140 -6.43 -6.68 8.67
CA LEU A 140 -6.08 -6.85 10.08
C LEU A 140 -7.36 -7.09 10.89
N TYR A 141 -7.50 -8.28 11.46
CA TYR A 141 -8.50 -8.55 12.48
C TYR A 141 -7.96 -8.26 13.88
N ILE A 142 -8.76 -7.61 14.71
CA ILE A 142 -8.46 -7.32 16.11
C ILE A 142 -9.63 -7.80 16.95
N ASN A 143 -9.39 -8.80 17.80
CA ASN A 143 -10.38 -9.27 18.75
C ASN A 143 -10.22 -8.52 20.08
N VAL A 144 -11.25 -7.82 20.52
CA VAL A 144 -11.21 -6.97 21.72
C VAL A 144 -12.07 -7.59 22.81
N THR A 145 -11.46 -7.84 23.96
CA THR A 145 -12.11 -8.42 25.14
C THR A 145 -12.10 -7.45 26.32
N ASN A 146 -12.88 -7.73 27.36
CA ASN A 146 -12.76 -7.05 28.65
C ASN A 146 -11.45 -7.43 29.38
#